data_AF-A0A4Y7LAL3-F1
#
_entry.id   AF-A0A4Y7LAL3-F1
#
_cell.length_a   1.000
_cell.length_b   1.000
_cell.length_c   1.000
_cell.angle_alpha   90.00
_cell.angle_beta   90.00
_cell.angle_gamma   90.00
#
_symmetry.space_group_name_H-M   'P 1'
#
loop_
_entity.id
_entity.type
_entity.pdbx_description
1 polymer ?
#
loop_
_entity_poly.entity_id
_entity_poly.type
_entity_poly.pdbx_seq_one_letter_code
_entity_poly.pdbx_strand_id
1 'polypeptide(L)' 'MKKGLGADKWVVSALIDMYGKCGCASDMLRVFKEMAHMDVCSYFALVWGLSQNGRVADALEMFR' A
#
# COMPACT_ATOMS: atom_id res chain seq x y z
N MET A 1 18.84 -4.26 20.59
CA MET A 1 17.48 -4.44 20.04
C MET A 1 17.56 -4.44 18.53
N LYS A 2 17.47 -5.61 17.88
CA LYS A 2 17.52 -5.72 16.41
C LYS A 2 16.14 -5.34 15.87
N LYS A 3 16.10 -4.15 15.28
CA LYS A 3 14.97 -3.54 14.58
C LYS A 3 14.29 -4.55 13.65
N GLY A 4 13.01 -4.84 13.91
CA GLY A 4 12.11 -5.63 13.05
C GLY A 4 11.69 -4.93 11.75
N LEU A 5 12.50 -3.99 11.25
CA LEU A 5 12.20 -3.13 10.08
C LEU A 5 11.96 -3.91 8.78
N GLY A 6 12.46 -5.15 8.70
CA GLY A 6 12.16 -6.04 7.58
C GLY A 6 10.69 -6.47 7.61
N ALA A 7 10.19 -6.93 8.76
CA ALA A 7 8.83 -7.44 8.89
C ALA A 7 7.79 -6.38 8.55
N ASP A 8 7.98 -5.12 8.98
CA ASP A 8 7.03 -4.05 8.71
C ASP A 8 6.79 -3.83 7.21
N LYS A 9 7.83 -3.93 6.37
CA LYS A 9 7.70 -3.76 4.91
C LYS A 9 6.88 -4.86 4.24
N TRP A 10 7.17 -6.12 4.60
CA TRP A 10 6.44 -7.28 4.06
C TRP A 10 5.01 -7.32 4.58
N VAL A 11 4.81 -6.96 5.85
CA VAL A 11 3.48 -6.89 6.48
C VAL A 11 2.65 -5.81 5.80
N VAL A 12 3.19 -4.61 5.55
CA VAL A 12 2.41 -3.56 4.89
C VAL A 12 2.10 -3.91 3.44
N SER A 13 3.06 -4.43 2.67
CA SER A 13 2.79 -4.88 1.30
C SER A 13 1.69 -5.96 1.27
N ALA A 14 1.70 -6.89 2.24
CA ALA A 14 0.67 -7.91 2.37
C ALA A 14 -0.70 -7.33 2.77
N LEU A 15 -0.74 -6.35 3.69
CA LEU A 15 -1.97 -5.66 4.07
C LEU A 15 -2.55 -4.88 2.89
N ILE A 16 -1.73 -4.16 2.14
CA ILE A 16 -2.14 -3.42 0.94
C ILE A 16 -2.73 -4.37 -0.11
N ASP A 17 -2.06 -5.50 -0.39
CA ASP A 17 -2.55 -6.52 -1.32
C ASP A 17 -3.88 -7.15 -0.86
N MET A 18 -3.98 -7.46 0.44
CA MET A 18 -5.19 -8.05 1.02
C MET A 18 -6.38 -7.07 0.95
N TYR A 19 -6.20 -5.83 1.41
CA TYR A 19 -7.23 -4.80 1.32
C TYR A 19 -7.61 -4.47 -0.12
N GLY A 20 -6.63 -4.46 -1.03
CA GLY A 20 -6.85 -4.28 -2.47
C GLY A 20 -7.76 -5.37 -3.05
N LYS A 21 -7.50 -6.65 -2.72
CA LYS A 21 -8.34 -7.78 -3.15
C LYS A 21 -9.74 -7.78 -2.54
N CYS A 22 -9.90 -7.20 -1.34
CA CYS A 22 -11.18 -7.13 -0.65
C CYS A 22 -12.07 -5.95 -1.08
N GLY A 23 -11.63 -5.07 -1.96
CA GLY A 23 -12.42 -3.88 -2.30
C GLY A 23 -12.21 -2.69 -1.35
N CYS A 24 -11.33 -2.84 -0.34
CA CYS A 24 -11.19 -1.94 0.79
C CYS A 24 -10.13 -0.85 0.54
N ALA A 25 -10.29 -0.11 -0.56
CA ALA A 25 -9.28 0.86 -1.00
C ALA A 25 -8.97 1.97 0.03
N SER A 26 -9.95 2.36 0.84
CA SER A 26 -9.78 3.36 1.90
C SER A 26 -8.85 2.86 3.03
N ASP A 27 -8.98 1.60 3.43
CA ASP A 27 -8.14 1.01 4.48
C ASP A 27 -6.71 0.78 3.98
N MET A 28 -6.58 0.35 2.71
CA MET A 28 -5.30 0.26 2.02
C MET A 28 -4.54 1.60 2.02
N LEU A 29 -5.22 2.70 1.66
CA LEU A 29 -4.65 4.05 1.69
C LEU A 29 -4.29 4.50 3.11
N ARG A 30 -5.06 4.10 4.12
CA ARG A 30 -4.77 4.44 5.52
C ARG A 30 -3.48 3.76 5.97
N VAL A 31 -3.36 2.44 5.77
CA VAL A 31 -2.14 1.68 6.08
C VAL A 31 -0.93 2.28 5.39
N PHE A 32 -1.08 2.66 4.12
CA PHE A 32 -0.02 3.29 3.36
C PHE A 32 0.41 4.65 3.93
N LYS A 33 -0.53 5.52 4.33
CA LYS A 33 -0.24 6.83 4.92
C LYS A 33 0.42 6.74 6.30
N GLU A 34 0.15 5.67 7.04
CA GLU A 34 0.77 5.41 8.35
C GLU A 34 2.21 4.89 8.23
N MET A 35 2.70 4.55 7.03
CA MET A 35 4.09 4.15 6.84
C MET A 35 5.07 5.32 6.90
N ALA A 36 5.97 5.29 7.87
CA ALA A 36 7.08 6.25 7.98
C ALA A 36 8.13 6.09 6.87
N HIS A 37 8.27 4.91 6.28
CA HIS A 37 9.26 4.63 5.23
C HIS A 37 8.64 3.72 4.16
N MET A 38 8.43 4.31 3.00
CA MET A 38 7.85 3.64 1.86
C MET A 38 8.96 3.13 0.93
N ASP A 39 8.84 1.89 0.48
CA ASP A 39 9.70 1.36 -0.57
C ASP A 39 8.94 1.15 -1.87
N VAL A 40 9.70 0.91 -2.93
CA VAL A 40 9.18 0.70 -4.28
C VAL A 40 8.13 -0.41 -4.29
N CYS A 41 8.34 -1.52 -3.57
CA CYS A 41 7.37 -2.62 -3.53
C CYS A 41 6.02 -2.19 -2.94
N SER A 42 6.04 -1.48 -1.81
CA SER A 42 4.83 -1.00 -1.12
C SER A 42 4.06 0.02 -1.98
N TYR A 43 4.80 0.89 -2.67
CA TYR A 43 4.25 1.85 -3.62
C TYR A 43 3.58 1.19 -4.83
N PHE A 44 4.26 0.21 -5.45
CA PHE A 44 3.69 -0.56 -6.57
C PHE A 44 2.45 -1.35 -6.15
N ALA A 45 2.46 -1.94 -4.95
CA ALA A 45 1.29 -2.64 -4.41
C ALA A 45 0.09 -1.70 -4.24
N LEU A 46 0.31 -0.46 -3.77
CA LEU A 46 -0.75 0.53 -3.65
C LEU A 46 -1.33 0.92 -5.02
N VAL A 47 -0.47 1.25 -5.99
CA VAL A 47 -0.91 1.64 -7.34
C VAL A 47 -1.71 0.52 -8.01
N TRP A 48 -1.23 -0.72 -7.88
CA TRP A 48 -1.92 -1.90 -8.37
C TRP A 48 -3.28 -2.08 -7.70
N GLY A 49 -3.33 -2.01 -6.37
CA GLY A 49 -4.56 -2.11 -5.59
C GLY A 49 -5.57 -1.04 -5.98
N LEU A 50 -5.15 0.22 -6.12
CA LEU A 50 -6.02 1.33 -6.53
C LEU A 50 -6.59 1.11 -7.94
N SER A 51 -5.75 0.65 -8.87
CA SER A 51 -6.15 0.34 -10.25
C SER A 51 -7.21 -0.76 -10.30
N GLN A 52 -7.03 -1.84 -9.54
CA GLN A 52 -8.01 -2.94 -9.46
C GLN A 52 -9.33 -2.52 -8.80
N ASN A 53 -9.31 -1.49 -7.96
CA ASN A 53 -10.48 -0.96 -7.26
C ASN A 53 -11.19 0.18 -8.03
N GLY A 54 -10.81 0.46 -9.28
CA GLY A 54 -11.38 1.56 -10.06
C GLY A 54 -10.99 2.95 -9.55
N ARG A 55 -10.03 3.05 -8.61
CA ARG A 55 -9.51 4.28 -8.02
C ARG A 55 -8.35 4.85 -8.84
N VAL A 56 -8.56 4.97 -10.15
CA VAL A 56 -7.51 5.37 -11.11
C VAL A 56 -7.00 6.79 -10.85
N ALA A 57 -7.86 7.71 -10.41
CA ALA A 57 -7.48 9.07 -10.05
C ALA A 57 -6.49 9.08 -8.88
N ASP A 58 -6.79 8.36 -7.79
CA ASP A 58 -5.88 8.17 -6.67
C ASP A 58 -4.55 7.54 -7.12
N ALA A 59 -4.59 6.53 -8.00
CA ALA A 59 -3.38 5.88 -8.51
C ALA A 59 -2.49 6.86 -9.29
N LEU A 60 -3.09 7.75 -10.07
CA LEU A 60 -2.40 8.82 -10.81
C LEU A 60 -1.80 9.89 -9.89
N GLU A 61 -2.50 10.26 -8.81
CA GLU A 61 -1.96 11.18 -7.81
C GLU A 61 -0.69 10.64 -7.15
N MET A 62 -0.60 9.32 -6.98
CA MET A 62 0.60 8.71 -6.41
C MET A 62 1.84 8.88 -7.29
N PHE A 63 1.68 8.90 -8.62
CA PHE A 63 2.78 9.00 -9.59
C PHE A 63 3.41 10.40 -9.72
N ARG A 64 2.85 11.39 -9.04
CA ARG A 64 3.19 12.81 -9.23
C ARG A 64 4.19 13.32 -8.19
#